data_AF-A0A660TIP3-F1
#
_entry.id   AF-A0A660TIP3-F1
#
_cell.length_a   1.000
_cell.length_b   1.000
_cell.length_c   1.000
_cell.angle_alpha   90.00
_cell.angle_beta   90.00
_cell.angle_gamma   90.00
#
_symmetry.space_group_name_H-M   'P 1'
#
loop_
_entity.id
_entity.type
_entity.pdbx_description
1 polymer ?
#
loop_
_entity_poly.entity_id
_entity_poly.type
_entity_poly.pdbx_seq_one_letter_code
_entity_poly.pdbx_strand_id
1 'polypeptide(L)'
;EAELPGAANVSVPSKRRLVKALSNLETDYLILDLGAGTSFNTVDFFLLSGSGILVAAPTLTSTLNAYLFLKNAVFRILSSSYNRKSPVHSFMEDLRKDGTSLQKIHLNKLLESVRTIDPEVYDKFREKVAHLRPRLIMNLLDDPRDVYRSQRLRISAREYLGIEMDSLGVIYRDQLQDSAQRSSLPIVAYKPQSVLSQAIFRIADKLIENDERLSGPLTNIEANDSFKEAELEAEADFDLKISSLEELLHSGALTQGDLVETVRMQQFEITALKKENRFVKKKLVEAAAQGFKV
;
A
#
# COMPACT_ATOMS: atom_id res chain seq x y z
N GLU A 1 -22.62 7.52 -17.61
CA GLU A 1 -23.43 6.67 -16.71
C GLU A 1 -23.33 7.26 -15.30
N ALA A 2 -24.45 7.45 -14.62
CA ALA A 2 -24.48 8.15 -13.35
C ALA A 2 -23.98 7.23 -12.22
N GLU A 3 -22.82 7.53 -11.66
CA GLU A 3 -22.36 6.96 -10.39
C GLU A 3 -23.32 7.41 -9.28
N LEU A 4 -24.21 6.52 -8.86
CA LEU A 4 -25.08 6.73 -7.70
C LEU A 4 -24.23 6.67 -6.42
N PRO A 5 -24.07 7.79 -5.67
CA PRO A 5 -23.34 7.78 -4.42
C PRO A 5 -24.14 6.97 -3.39
N GLY A 6 -23.67 5.76 -3.09
CA GLY A 6 -24.37 4.80 -2.22
C GLY A 6 -24.36 3.36 -2.74
N ALA A 7 -24.09 3.14 -4.03
CA ALA A 7 -23.92 1.80 -4.62
C ALA A 7 -22.63 1.09 -4.17
N ALA A 8 -21.73 1.81 -3.48
CA ALA A 8 -20.40 1.32 -3.10
C ALA A 8 -20.40 0.30 -1.96
N ASN A 9 -21.51 0.06 -1.26
CA ASN A 9 -21.57 -0.92 -0.17
C ASN A 9 -22.28 -2.21 -0.59
N VAL A 10 -21.53 -3.18 -1.08
CA VAL A 10 -22.03 -4.51 -1.43
C VAL A 10 -22.61 -5.18 -0.18
N SER A 11 -23.88 -5.61 -0.25
CA SER A 11 -24.53 -6.31 0.87
C SER A 11 -23.75 -7.57 1.26
N VAL A 12 -23.79 -7.96 2.54
CA VAL A 12 -23.07 -9.15 3.03
C VAL A 12 -23.41 -10.42 2.24
N PRO A 13 -24.67 -10.71 1.87
CA PRO A 13 -25.00 -11.86 1.04
C PRO A 13 -24.41 -11.77 -0.38
N SER A 14 -24.49 -10.60 -1.02
CA SER A 14 -23.93 -10.39 -2.37
C SER A 14 -22.41 -10.54 -2.36
N LYS A 15 -21.74 -10.00 -1.33
CA LYS A 15 -20.29 -10.17 -1.15
C LYS A 15 -19.91 -11.64 -0.99
N ARG A 16 -20.63 -12.39 -0.15
CA ARG A 16 -20.37 -13.83 0.04
C ARG A 16 -20.54 -14.63 -1.25
N ARG A 17 -21.54 -14.29 -2.07
CA ARG A 17 -21.74 -14.89 -3.39
C ARG A 17 -20.57 -14.58 -4.33
N LEU A 18 -20.12 -13.33 -4.36
CA LEU A 18 -18.99 -12.91 -5.17
C LEU A 18 -17.69 -13.61 -4.75
N VAL A 19 -17.38 -13.62 -3.45
CA VAL A 19 -16.19 -14.34 -2.93
C VAL A 19 -16.22 -15.82 -3.32
N LYS A 20 -17.38 -16.48 -3.18
CA LYS A 20 -17.53 -17.88 -3.59
C LYS A 20 -17.34 -18.07 -5.09
N ALA A 21 -17.88 -17.18 -5.91
CA ALA A 21 -17.72 -17.24 -7.36
C ALA A 21 -16.24 -17.05 -7.77
N LEU A 22 -15.58 -16.05 -7.20
CA LEU A 22 -14.15 -15.78 -7.42
C LEU A 22 -13.26 -16.96 -7.02
N SER A 23 -13.56 -17.61 -5.88
CA SER A 23 -12.81 -18.77 -5.39
C SER A 23 -13.01 -20.03 -6.23
N ASN A 24 -14.05 -20.05 -7.07
CA ASN A 24 -14.40 -21.20 -7.91
C ASN A 24 -14.00 -20.98 -9.39
N LEU A 25 -13.31 -19.89 -9.71
CA LEU A 25 -12.80 -19.66 -11.07
C LEU A 25 -11.67 -20.65 -11.37
N GLU A 26 -11.73 -21.29 -12.53
CA GLU A 26 -10.64 -22.12 -13.06
C GLU A 26 -9.57 -21.20 -13.66
N THR A 27 -8.64 -20.72 -12.84
CA THR A 27 -7.50 -19.89 -13.24
C THR A 27 -6.32 -20.18 -12.31
N ASP A 28 -5.10 -20.08 -12.83
CA ASP A 28 -3.88 -20.23 -12.02
C ASP A 28 -3.70 -19.03 -11.07
N TYR A 29 -3.98 -17.83 -11.58
CA TYR A 29 -3.89 -16.59 -10.82
C TYR A 29 -5.15 -15.76 -10.95
N LEU A 30 -5.60 -15.17 -9.83
CA LEU A 30 -6.67 -14.18 -9.79
C LEU A 30 -6.14 -12.88 -9.19
N ILE A 31 -5.99 -11.86 -10.02
CA ILE A 31 -5.57 -10.51 -9.59
C ILE A 31 -6.83 -9.67 -9.39
N LEU A 32 -7.02 -9.16 -8.17
CA LEU A 32 -8.09 -8.25 -7.82
C LEU A 32 -7.51 -6.83 -7.67
N ASP A 33 -7.79 -5.95 -8.63
CA ASP A 33 -7.50 -4.52 -8.48
C ASP A 33 -8.54 -3.88 -7.56
N LEU A 34 -8.10 -3.41 -6.41
CA LEU A 34 -8.96 -2.92 -5.35
C LEU A 34 -8.95 -1.39 -5.33
N GLY A 35 -10.14 -0.79 -5.17
CA GLY A 35 -10.26 0.67 -5.08
C GLY A 35 -9.46 1.26 -3.92
N ALA A 36 -9.03 2.52 -4.10
CA ALA A 36 -8.24 3.25 -3.11
C ALA A 36 -8.97 3.44 -1.76
N GLY A 37 -8.18 3.56 -0.69
CA GLY A 37 -8.65 3.87 0.65
C GLY A 37 -9.02 2.64 1.48
N THR A 38 -9.76 2.86 2.56
CA THR A 38 -10.02 1.86 3.61
C THR A 38 -11.49 1.47 3.67
N SER A 39 -12.18 1.42 2.53
CA SER A 39 -13.57 0.98 2.49
C SER A 39 -13.67 -0.45 3.05
N PHE A 40 -14.78 -0.78 3.72
CA PHE A 40 -14.98 -2.13 4.26
C PHE A 40 -14.89 -3.21 3.18
N ASN A 41 -15.25 -2.89 1.94
CA ASN A 41 -15.18 -3.82 0.81
C ASN A 41 -13.74 -4.05 0.39
N THR A 42 -12.94 -2.99 0.21
CA THR A 42 -11.51 -3.07 -0.12
C THR A 42 -10.77 -3.96 0.88
N VAL A 43 -10.96 -3.72 2.19
CA VAL A 43 -10.27 -4.50 3.23
C VAL A 43 -10.72 -5.97 3.21
N ASP A 44 -12.01 -6.24 3.02
CA ASP A 44 -12.50 -7.62 2.94
C ASP A 44 -11.92 -8.39 1.75
N PHE A 45 -11.84 -7.78 0.58
CA PHE A 45 -11.23 -8.41 -0.60
C PHE A 45 -9.72 -8.57 -0.46
N PHE A 46 -9.05 -7.60 0.14
CA PHE A 46 -7.62 -7.69 0.44
C PHE A 46 -7.29 -8.89 1.33
N LEU A 47 -8.13 -9.13 2.34
CA LEU A 47 -7.98 -10.24 3.29
C LEU A 47 -8.27 -11.63 2.69
N LEU A 48 -8.80 -11.74 1.47
CA LEU A 48 -9.09 -13.04 0.86
C LEU A 48 -7.83 -13.87 0.56
N SER A 49 -6.72 -13.22 0.23
CA SER A 49 -5.49 -13.92 -0.19
C SER A 49 -4.53 -14.22 0.96
N GLY A 50 -4.68 -13.60 2.14
CA GLY A 50 -3.68 -13.63 3.22
C GLY A 50 -2.38 -12.86 2.92
N SER A 51 -1.95 -12.86 1.65
CA SER A 51 -0.74 -12.21 1.14
C SER A 51 -1.04 -11.09 0.14
N GLY A 52 -1.94 -10.18 0.52
CA GLY A 52 -2.36 -9.07 -0.33
C GLY A 52 -1.20 -8.11 -0.67
N ILE A 53 -1.22 -7.57 -1.89
CA ILE A 53 -0.22 -6.61 -2.38
C ILE A 53 -0.61 -5.20 -1.93
N LEU A 54 0.32 -4.51 -1.27
CA LEU A 54 0.18 -3.13 -0.82
C LEU A 54 1.12 -2.25 -1.63
N VAL A 55 0.58 -1.31 -2.40
CA VAL A 55 1.37 -0.34 -3.17
C VAL A 55 1.46 0.97 -2.39
N ALA A 56 2.67 1.46 -2.14
CA ALA A 56 2.89 2.73 -1.46
C ALA A 56 3.98 3.55 -2.13
N ALA A 57 3.88 4.88 -2.07
CA ALA A 57 4.93 5.79 -2.50
C ALA A 57 5.83 6.21 -1.33
N PRO A 58 7.09 6.63 -1.58
CA PRO A 58 8.01 7.12 -0.54
C PRO A 58 7.66 8.53 -0.01
N THR A 59 6.36 8.80 0.15
CA THR A 59 5.87 10.03 0.78
C THR A 59 5.33 9.71 2.17
N LEU A 60 5.42 10.68 3.10
CA LEU A 60 4.92 10.51 4.47
C LEU A 60 3.43 10.13 4.47
N THR A 61 2.62 10.83 3.67
CA THR A 61 1.18 10.58 3.57
C THR A 61 0.89 9.17 3.05
N SER A 62 1.59 8.71 2.00
CA SER A 62 1.38 7.35 1.48
C SER A 62 1.80 6.29 2.47
N THR A 63 2.90 6.49 3.19
CA THR A 63 3.38 5.55 4.22
C THR A 63 2.41 5.46 5.39
N LEU A 64 1.87 6.60 5.84
CA LEU A 64 0.85 6.64 6.88
C LEU A 64 -0.46 5.98 6.44
N ASN A 65 -0.90 6.23 5.21
CA ASN A 65 -2.10 5.59 4.66
C ASN A 65 -1.94 4.07 4.54
N ALA A 66 -0.77 3.59 4.12
CA ALA A 66 -0.44 2.17 4.08
C ALA A 66 -0.52 1.55 5.49
N TYR A 67 0.07 2.19 6.49
CA TYR A 67 -0.04 1.74 7.89
C TYR A 67 -1.50 1.73 8.39
N LEU A 68 -2.28 2.79 8.13
CA LEU A 68 -3.68 2.85 8.53
C LEU A 68 -4.54 1.77 7.86
N PHE A 69 -4.24 1.45 6.60
CA PHE A 69 -4.89 0.36 5.89
C PHE A 69 -4.60 -0.99 6.58
N LEU A 70 -3.33 -1.27 6.90
CA LEU A 70 -2.94 -2.47 7.64
C LEU A 70 -3.59 -2.54 9.02
N LYS A 71 -3.62 -1.41 9.75
CA LYS A 71 -4.35 -1.31 11.02
C LYS A 71 -5.81 -1.72 10.83
N ASN A 72 -6.50 -1.16 9.84
CA ASN A 72 -7.90 -1.50 9.57
C ASN A 72 -8.08 -2.98 9.18
N ALA A 73 -7.15 -3.58 8.44
CA ALA A 73 -7.15 -5.00 8.13
C ALA A 73 -7.06 -5.87 9.39
N VAL A 74 -6.15 -5.54 10.31
CA VAL A 74 -6.02 -6.25 11.59
C VAL A 74 -7.26 -6.08 12.48
N PHE A 75 -7.81 -4.87 12.58
CA PHE A 75 -9.08 -4.66 13.28
C PHE A 75 -10.24 -5.42 12.63
N ARG A 76 -10.22 -5.57 11.30
CA ARG A 76 -11.22 -6.36 10.59
C ARG A 76 -11.11 -7.84 10.95
N ILE A 77 -9.90 -8.40 11.00
CA ILE A 77 -9.66 -9.78 11.48
C ILE A 77 -10.16 -9.96 12.92
N LEU A 78 -9.84 -9.02 13.82
CA LEU A 78 -10.35 -9.03 15.20
C LEU A 78 -11.88 -9.05 15.25
N SER A 79 -12.53 -8.18 14.47
CA SER A 79 -14.00 -8.13 14.40
C SER A 79 -14.65 -9.40 13.85
N SER A 80 -13.90 -10.21 13.09
CA SER A 80 -14.35 -11.51 12.59
C SER A 80 -14.15 -12.66 13.58
N SER A 81 -13.49 -12.40 14.72
CA SER A 81 -13.10 -13.42 15.70
C SER A 81 -14.08 -13.54 16.86
N TYR A 82 -15.01 -12.59 17.00
CA TYR A 82 -16.09 -12.62 18.00
C TYR A 82 -17.47 -12.43 17.35
N ASN A 83 -18.52 -12.86 18.04
CA ASN A 83 -19.91 -12.65 17.63
C ASN A 83 -20.57 -11.51 18.42
N ARG A 84 -21.78 -11.09 18.03
CA ARG A 84 -22.51 -9.98 18.68
C ARG A 84 -22.87 -10.21 20.16
N LYS A 85 -22.82 -11.45 20.65
CA LYS A 85 -23.12 -11.78 22.05
C LYS A 85 -21.87 -11.83 22.93
N SER A 86 -20.67 -11.79 22.33
CA SER A 86 -19.41 -11.85 23.08
C SER A 86 -19.22 -10.57 23.92
N PRO A 87 -18.72 -10.67 25.16
CA PRO A 87 -18.33 -9.50 25.95
C PRO A 87 -17.33 -8.57 25.25
N VAL A 88 -16.49 -9.12 24.36
CA VAL A 88 -15.56 -8.35 23.52
C VAL A 88 -16.31 -7.41 22.57
N HIS A 89 -17.47 -7.81 22.06
CA HIS A 89 -18.27 -6.93 21.20
C HIS A 89 -18.71 -5.66 21.93
N SER A 90 -19.24 -5.81 23.16
CA SER A 90 -19.67 -4.68 23.99
C SER A 90 -18.50 -3.74 24.30
N PHE A 91 -17.36 -4.31 24.70
CA PHE A 91 -16.12 -3.54 24.93
C PHE A 91 -15.69 -2.74 23.69
N MET A 92 -15.72 -3.36 22.50
CA MET A 92 -15.36 -2.70 21.24
C MET A 92 -16.35 -1.61 20.84
N GLU A 93 -17.65 -1.79 21.11
CA GLU A 93 -18.68 -0.78 20.84
C GLU A 93 -18.57 0.43 21.79
N ASP A 94 -18.23 0.21 23.06
CA ASP A 94 -18.02 1.30 24.01
C ASP A 94 -16.78 2.13 23.61
N LEU A 95 -15.69 1.46 23.22
CA LEU A 95 -14.52 2.11 22.62
C LEU A 95 -14.84 2.92 21.35
N ARG A 96 -15.82 2.48 20.54
CA ARG A 96 -16.27 3.20 19.34
C ARG A 96 -17.03 4.47 19.67
N LYS A 97 -17.90 4.44 20.68
CA LYS A 97 -18.69 5.60 21.10
C LYS A 97 -17.81 6.73 21.63
N ASP A 98 -16.67 6.39 22.22
CA ASP A 98 -15.71 7.37 22.72
C ASP A 98 -14.91 8.10 21.62
N GLY A 99 -15.00 7.64 20.35
CA GLY A 99 -14.57 8.30 19.10
C GLY A 99 -13.07 8.60 18.95
N THR A 100 -12.50 9.26 19.93
CA THR A 100 -11.09 9.66 20.06
C THR A 100 -10.20 8.51 20.54
N SER A 101 -10.78 7.55 21.28
CA SER A 101 -10.05 6.47 21.96
C SER A 101 -9.54 5.40 20.99
N LEU A 102 -10.30 5.00 19.97
CA LEU A 102 -9.89 3.96 19.02
C LEU A 102 -8.73 4.35 18.10
N GLN A 103 -8.66 5.62 17.73
CA GLN A 103 -7.57 6.09 16.89
C GLN A 103 -6.26 6.15 17.69
N LYS A 104 -6.35 6.47 18.99
CA LYS A 104 -5.20 6.63 19.91
C LYS A 104 -4.82 5.35 20.65
N ILE A 105 -5.70 4.35 20.75
CA ILE A 105 -5.37 3.12 21.46
C ILE A 105 -4.35 2.32 20.66
N HIS A 106 -3.26 1.93 21.34
CA HIS A 106 -2.29 0.99 20.82
C HIS A 106 -2.94 -0.39 20.74
N LEU A 107 -2.78 -1.08 19.60
CA LEU A 107 -3.38 -2.40 19.41
C LEU A 107 -2.93 -3.39 20.49
N ASN A 108 -1.66 -3.33 20.91
CA ASN A 108 -1.13 -4.22 21.96
C ASN A 108 -1.94 -4.11 23.26
N LYS A 109 -2.23 -2.89 23.73
CA LYS A 109 -3.08 -2.67 24.92
C LYS A 109 -4.51 -3.16 24.72
N LEU A 110 -5.06 -2.96 23.52
CA LEU A 110 -6.39 -3.47 23.18
C LEU A 110 -6.42 -5.00 23.26
N LEU A 111 -5.41 -5.67 22.72
CA LEU A 111 -5.31 -7.12 22.68
C LEU A 111 -5.10 -7.74 24.07
N GLU A 112 -4.39 -7.07 24.97
CA GLU A 112 -4.29 -7.47 26.39
C GLU A 112 -5.66 -7.46 27.09
N SER A 113 -6.45 -6.41 26.86
CA SER A 113 -7.83 -6.35 27.36
C SER A 113 -8.69 -7.46 26.77
N VAL A 114 -8.61 -7.68 25.45
CA VAL A 114 -9.36 -8.77 24.77
C VAL A 114 -9.00 -10.13 25.37
N ARG A 115 -7.70 -10.41 25.58
CA ARG A 115 -7.22 -11.65 26.20
C ARG A 115 -7.76 -11.86 27.62
N THR A 116 -7.90 -10.78 28.38
CA THR A 116 -8.43 -10.83 29.75
C THR A 116 -9.94 -11.06 29.79
N ILE A 117 -10.67 -10.48 28.82
CA ILE A 117 -12.12 -10.60 28.71
C ILE A 117 -12.54 -11.98 28.16
N ASP A 118 -11.88 -12.44 27.10
CA ASP A 118 -12.22 -13.67 26.38
C ASP A 118 -10.95 -14.26 25.71
N PRO A 119 -10.25 -15.19 26.37
CA PRO A 119 -9.05 -15.83 25.84
C PRO A 119 -9.29 -16.58 24.52
N GLU A 120 -10.48 -17.17 24.32
CA GLU A 120 -10.80 -17.95 23.12
C GLU A 120 -10.88 -17.04 21.88
N VAL A 121 -11.45 -15.84 22.03
CA VAL A 121 -11.46 -14.83 20.96
C VAL A 121 -10.04 -14.36 20.63
N TYR A 122 -9.20 -14.19 21.64
CA TYR A 122 -7.80 -13.81 21.45
C TYR A 122 -7.04 -14.89 20.66
N ASP A 123 -7.19 -16.17 21.01
CA ASP A 123 -6.52 -17.27 20.32
C ASP A 123 -6.98 -17.39 18.86
N LYS A 124 -8.29 -17.28 18.58
CA LYS A 124 -8.83 -17.23 17.21
C LYS A 124 -8.29 -16.05 16.40
N PHE A 125 -8.14 -14.89 17.03
CA PHE A 125 -7.55 -13.73 16.39
C PHE A 125 -6.07 -13.97 16.06
N ARG A 126 -5.31 -14.54 17.00
CA ARG A 126 -3.88 -14.86 16.82
C ARG A 126 -3.64 -15.85 15.69
N GLU A 127 -4.47 -16.88 15.57
CA GLU A 127 -4.42 -17.83 14.47
C GLU A 127 -4.66 -17.14 13.11
N LYS A 128 -5.72 -16.34 12.99
CA LYS A 128 -6.05 -15.66 11.73
C LYS A 128 -5.01 -14.60 11.35
N VAL A 129 -4.52 -13.82 12.31
CA VAL A 129 -3.56 -12.74 12.03
C VAL A 129 -2.18 -13.28 11.66
N ALA A 130 -1.82 -14.49 12.12
CA ALA A 130 -0.56 -15.15 11.73
C ALA A 130 -0.50 -15.47 10.23
N HIS A 131 -1.65 -15.61 9.56
CA HIS A 131 -1.74 -15.83 8.11
C HIS A 131 -1.71 -14.53 7.30
N LEU A 132 -1.77 -13.36 7.95
CA LEU A 132 -1.70 -12.07 7.28
C LEU A 132 -0.24 -11.67 7.08
N ARG A 133 0.24 -11.78 5.83
CA ARG A 133 1.61 -11.41 5.43
C ARG A 133 1.56 -10.47 4.23
N PRO A 134 1.26 -9.17 4.44
CA PRO A 134 1.16 -8.20 3.36
C PRO A 134 2.47 -8.04 2.61
N ARG A 135 2.36 -7.84 1.29
CA ARG A 135 3.51 -7.72 0.39
C ARG A 135 3.60 -6.32 -0.16
N LEU A 136 4.66 -5.59 0.15
CA LEU A 136 4.83 -4.18 -0.17
C LEU A 136 5.52 -3.99 -1.52
N ILE A 137 4.93 -3.16 -2.39
CA ILE A 137 5.61 -2.58 -3.54
C ILE A 137 5.82 -1.10 -3.23
N MET A 138 7.07 -0.66 -3.25
CA MET A 138 7.40 0.75 -3.14
C MET A 138 7.45 1.37 -4.53
N ASN A 139 6.45 2.17 -4.87
CA ASN A 139 6.29 2.79 -6.18
C ASN A 139 6.74 4.26 -6.17
N LEU A 140 7.04 4.80 -7.35
CA LEU A 140 7.41 6.20 -7.57
C LEU A 140 8.64 6.62 -6.76
N LEU A 141 9.68 5.77 -6.73
CA LEU A 141 10.98 6.17 -6.19
C LEU A 141 11.61 7.24 -7.07
N ASP A 142 12.24 8.22 -6.44
CA ASP A 142 13.09 9.19 -7.10
C ASP A 142 14.57 8.98 -6.71
N ASP A 143 14.83 8.50 -5.49
CA ASP A 143 16.16 8.22 -4.94
C ASP A 143 16.21 6.80 -4.34
N PRO A 144 17.31 6.03 -4.51
CA PRO A 144 17.43 4.69 -3.92
C PRO A 144 17.29 4.69 -2.39
N ARG A 145 17.68 5.77 -1.71
CA ARG A 145 17.56 5.90 -0.25
C ARG A 145 16.10 5.97 0.22
N ASP A 146 15.15 6.24 -0.67
CA ASP A 146 13.73 6.27 -0.34
C ASP A 146 13.19 4.89 0.08
N VAL A 147 13.89 3.80 -0.25
CA VAL A 147 13.57 2.45 0.23
C VAL A 147 13.58 2.39 1.76
N TYR A 148 14.37 3.20 2.46
CA TYR A 148 14.37 3.23 3.93
C TYR A 148 12.99 3.54 4.55
N ARG A 149 12.10 4.23 3.82
CA ARG A 149 10.73 4.47 4.28
C ARG A 149 9.91 3.19 4.37
N SER A 150 10.19 2.22 3.50
CA SER A 150 9.59 0.88 3.54
C SER A 150 9.97 0.14 4.83
N GLN A 151 11.24 0.25 5.26
CA GLN A 151 11.71 -0.34 6.51
C GLN A 151 10.96 0.23 7.72
N ARG A 152 10.71 1.55 7.75
CA ARG A 152 9.93 2.18 8.83
C ARG A 152 8.49 1.67 8.89
N LEU A 153 7.86 1.48 7.74
CA LEU A 153 6.51 0.90 7.66
C LEU A 153 6.51 -0.53 8.21
N ARG A 154 7.47 -1.36 7.79
CA ARG A 154 7.64 -2.73 8.27
C ARG A 154 7.83 -2.79 9.78
N ILE A 155 8.75 -1.98 10.34
CA ILE A 155 8.98 -1.90 11.78
C ILE A 155 7.69 -1.53 12.50
N SER A 156 6.97 -0.52 12.00
CA SER A 156 5.71 -0.06 12.58
C SER A 156 4.63 -1.15 12.54
N ALA A 157 4.51 -1.89 11.43
CA ALA A 157 3.58 -3.00 11.32
C ALA A 157 3.91 -4.12 12.31
N ARG A 158 5.19 -4.47 12.47
CA ARG A 158 5.62 -5.49 13.43
C ARG A 158 5.40 -5.07 14.88
N GLU A 159 5.86 -3.88 15.27
CA GLU A 159 5.82 -3.42 16.66
C GLU A 159 4.42 -3.05 17.14
N TYR A 160 3.61 -2.43 16.27
CA TYR A 160 2.29 -1.91 16.66
C TYR A 160 1.13 -2.77 16.19
N LEU A 161 1.28 -3.57 15.14
CA LEU A 161 0.20 -4.42 14.63
C LEU A 161 0.46 -5.92 14.84
N GLY A 162 1.71 -6.30 15.14
CA GLY A 162 2.08 -7.70 15.35
C GLY A 162 2.01 -8.55 14.07
N ILE A 163 2.16 -7.92 12.90
CA ILE A 163 2.17 -8.59 11.59
C ILE A 163 3.52 -8.43 10.92
N GLU A 164 3.95 -9.47 10.22
CA GLU A 164 5.13 -9.42 9.35
C GLU A 164 4.71 -8.95 7.96
N MET A 165 5.67 -8.34 7.25
CA MET A 165 5.49 -7.87 5.88
C MET A 165 6.71 -8.28 5.07
N ASP A 166 6.50 -8.55 3.78
CA ASP A 166 7.57 -8.75 2.81
C ASP A 166 7.62 -7.60 1.82
N SER A 167 8.79 -7.39 1.21
CA SER A 167 8.92 -6.52 0.05
C SER A 167 8.80 -7.35 -1.23
N LEU A 168 7.96 -6.93 -2.17
CA LEU A 168 7.93 -7.50 -3.52
C LEU A 168 8.87 -6.80 -4.49
N GLY A 169 9.23 -5.55 -4.20
CA GLY A 169 10.15 -4.79 -5.03
C GLY A 169 9.87 -3.30 -5.03
N VAL A 170 10.63 -2.62 -5.88
CA VAL A 170 10.63 -1.16 -6.03
C VAL A 170 10.33 -0.78 -7.48
N ILE A 171 9.73 0.38 -7.68
CA ILE A 171 9.47 0.95 -9.00
C ILE A 171 9.82 2.44 -8.98
N TYR A 172 10.71 2.86 -9.87
CA TYR A 172 11.07 4.27 -10.02
C TYR A 172 9.99 5.08 -10.73
N ARG A 173 9.92 6.38 -10.45
CA ARG A 173 9.18 7.33 -11.28
C ARG A 173 9.89 7.49 -12.62
N ASP A 174 9.17 7.49 -13.73
CA ASP A 174 9.75 7.74 -15.05
C ASP A 174 8.74 8.43 -15.99
N GLN A 175 9.22 9.31 -16.88
CA GLN A 175 8.39 9.97 -17.89
C GLN A 175 7.82 8.99 -18.94
N LEU A 176 8.42 7.81 -19.06
CA LEU A 176 7.87 6.73 -19.87
C LEU A 176 6.48 6.28 -19.38
N GLN A 177 6.14 6.47 -18.09
CA GLN A 177 4.79 6.21 -17.56
C GLN A 177 3.74 7.10 -18.25
N ASP A 178 4.00 8.40 -18.29
CA ASP A 178 3.10 9.38 -18.91
C ASP A 178 2.99 9.17 -20.42
N SER A 179 4.07 8.74 -21.05
CA SER A 179 4.12 8.45 -22.48
C SER A 179 3.32 7.20 -22.84
N ALA A 180 3.48 6.13 -22.04
CA ALA A 180 2.73 4.89 -22.18
C ALA A 180 1.23 5.12 -21.92
N GLN A 181 0.89 5.86 -20.87
CA GLN A 181 -0.50 6.21 -20.52
C GLN A 181 -1.18 7.03 -21.63
N ARG A 182 -0.50 8.07 -22.16
CA ARG A 182 -1.02 8.87 -23.29
C ARG A 182 -1.24 8.02 -24.54
N SER A 183 -0.40 7.01 -24.73
CA SER A 183 -0.52 6.04 -25.83
C SER A 183 -1.54 4.93 -25.54
N SER A 184 -2.18 4.92 -24.36
CA SER A 184 -3.08 3.87 -23.89
C SER A 184 -2.45 2.46 -23.95
N LEU A 185 -1.14 2.37 -23.73
CA LEU A 185 -0.40 1.12 -23.72
C LEU A 185 0.17 0.85 -22.32
N PRO A 186 0.12 -0.40 -21.81
CA PRO A 186 0.86 -0.78 -20.63
C PRO A 186 2.36 -0.55 -20.85
N ILE A 187 3.08 -0.13 -19.80
CA ILE A 187 4.52 0.15 -19.90
C ILE A 187 5.33 -1.06 -20.41
N VAL A 188 4.93 -2.27 -19.99
CA VAL A 188 5.53 -3.55 -20.41
C VAL A 188 5.39 -3.80 -21.91
N ALA A 189 4.33 -3.29 -22.56
CA ALA A 189 4.14 -3.38 -24.00
C ALA A 189 4.79 -2.19 -24.74
N TYR A 190 4.72 -0.99 -24.15
CA TYR A 190 5.26 0.24 -24.74
C TYR A 190 6.81 0.23 -24.79
N LYS A 191 7.45 -0.15 -23.69
CA LYS A 191 8.92 -0.22 -23.56
C LYS A 191 9.32 -1.43 -22.69
N PRO A 192 9.37 -2.65 -23.25
CA PRO A 192 9.65 -3.87 -22.50
C PRO A 192 11.01 -3.89 -21.78
N GLN A 193 12.02 -3.22 -22.35
CA GLN A 193 13.39 -3.16 -21.82
C GLN A 193 13.64 -1.97 -20.88
N SER A 194 12.64 -1.14 -20.61
CA SER A 194 12.79 -0.05 -19.64
C SER A 194 12.91 -0.58 -18.22
N VAL A 195 13.59 0.18 -17.35
CA VAL A 195 13.72 -0.11 -15.91
C VAL A 195 12.35 -0.41 -15.28
N LEU A 196 11.31 0.35 -15.65
CA LEU A 196 9.94 0.12 -15.20
C LEU A 196 9.38 -1.26 -15.55
N SER A 197 9.54 -1.66 -16.81
CA SER A 197 9.04 -2.94 -17.28
C SER A 197 9.81 -4.10 -16.64
N GLN A 198 11.13 -3.95 -16.51
CA GLN A 198 11.97 -4.93 -15.84
C GLN A 198 11.59 -5.08 -14.36
N ALA A 199 11.31 -3.98 -13.65
CA ALA A 199 10.80 -4.03 -12.28
C ALA A 199 9.47 -4.78 -12.17
N ILE A 200 8.52 -4.57 -13.10
CA ILE A 200 7.25 -5.31 -13.13
C ILE A 200 7.47 -6.80 -13.40
N PHE A 201 8.35 -7.17 -14.33
CA PHE A 201 8.68 -8.58 -14.58
C PHE A 201 9.31 -9.25 -13.36
N ARG A 202 10.29 -8.61 -12.69
CA ARG A 202 10.86 -9.14 -11.44
C ARG A 202 9.81 -9.33 -10.35
N ILE A 203 8.88 -8.37 -10.19
CA ILE A 203 7.77 -8.50 -9.22
C ILE A 203 6.89 -9.70 -9.59
N ALA A 204 6.58 -9.89 -10.88
CA ALA A 204 5.78 -11.02 -11.35
C ALA A 204 6.50 -12.37 -11.10
N ASP A 205 7.79 -12.45 -11.39
CA ASP A 205 8.60 -13.65 -11.13
C ASP A 205 8.61 -13.99 -9.64
N LYS A 206 8.81 -13.00 -8.77
CA LYS A 206 8.70 -13.18 -7.31
C LYS A 206 7.32 -13.62 -6.83
N LEU A 207 6.24 -13.18 -7.51
CA LEU A 207 4.89 -13.64 -7.20
C LEU A 207 4.72 -15.13 -7.54
N ILE A 208 5.25 -15.57 -8.67
CA ILE A 208 5.21 -16.96 -9.12
C ILE A 208 6.05 -17.85 -8.18
N GLU A 209 7.28 -17.44 -7.86
CA GLU A 209 8.18 -18.22 -6.98
C GLU A 209 7.65 -18.35 -5.54
N ASN A 210 7.04 -17.30 -5.00
CA ASN A 210 6.52 -17.33 -3.62
C ASN A 210 5.27 -18.21 -3.48
N ASP A 211 4.52 -18.44 -4.55
CA ASP A 211 3.35 -19.32 -4.54
C ASP A 211 3.74 -20.77 -4.22
N GLU A 212 4.89 -21.22 -4.74
CA GLU A 212 5.47 -22.53 -4.44
C GLU A 212 5.94 -22.66 -2.97
N ARG A 213 6.25 -21.53 -2.31
CA ARG A 213 6.83 -21.47 -0.95
C ARG A 213 5.80 -21.31 0.17
N LEU A 214 4.54 -20.98 -0.14
CA LEU A 214 3.45 -20.82 0.84
C LEU A 214 3.12 -22.11 1.64
N SER A 215 3.79 -23.23 1.33
CA SER A 215 3.71 -24.50 2.06
C SER A 215 4.80 -24.71 3.13
N GLY A 216 5.75 -23.77 3.28
CA GLY A 216 6.91 -23.90 4.18
C GLY A 216 6.78 -23.19 5.53
N PRO A 217 7.68 -23.46 6.51
CA PRO A 217 7.70 -22.77 7.79
C PRO A 217 8.00 -21.28 7.61
N LEU A 218 7.15 -20.41 8.18
CA LEU A 218 7.33 -18.97 8.15
C LEU A 218 8.55 -18.57 9.01
N THR A 219 9.62 -18.04 8.38
CA THR A 219 10.80 -17.57 9.11
C THR A 219 11.02 -16.06 8.93
N ASN A 220 11.45 -15.38 10.00
CA ASN A 220 11.80 -13.95 9.99
C ASN A 220 13.01 -13.61 9.10
N ILE A 221 13.74 -14.63 8.65
CA ILE A 221 14.93 -14.50 7.80
C ILE A 221 14.48 -14.05 6.41
N GLU A 222 13.46 -14.71 5.85
CA GLU A 222 12.89 -14.40 4.53
C GLU A 222 12.39 -12.96 4.42
N ALA A 223 11.67 -12.48 5.44
CA ALA A 223 11.17 -11.10 5.45
C ALA A 223 12.32 -10.09 5.49
N ASN A 224 13.40 -10.34 6.24
CA ASN A 224 14.57 -9.46 6.21
C ASN A 224 15.27 -9.46 4.84
N ASP A 225 15.39 -10.63 4.23
CA ASP A 225 16.09 -10.77 2.96
C ASP A 225 15.32 -10.09 1.82
N SER A 226 13.98 -10.16 1.82
CA SER A 226 13.14 -9.45 0.83
C SER A 226 13.34 -7.94 0.83
N PHE A 227 13.51 -7.31 2.01
CA PHE A 227 13.75 -5.86 2.10
C PHE A 227 15.19 -5.49 1.71
N LYS A 228 16.18 -6.33 2.00
CA LYS A 228 17.57 -6.12 1.52
C LYS A 228 17.66 -6.27 0.01
N GLU A 229 16.98 -7.26 -0.55
CA GLU A 229 16.91 -7.45 -2.00
C GLU A 229 16.29 -6.22 -2.67
N ALA A 230 15.22 -5.65 -2.10
CA ALA A 230 14.62 -4.43 -2.59
C ALA A 230 15.55 -3.19 -2.51
N GLU A 231 16.48 -3.14 -1.55
CA GLU A 231 17.53 -2.10 -1.49
C GLU A 231 18.53 -2.25 -2.63
N LEU A 232 19.01 -3.47 -2.87
CA LEU A 232 19.93 -3.77 -3.98
C LEU A 232 19.28 -3.51 -5.34
N GLU A 233 18.00 -3.87 -5.50
CA GLU A 233 17.21 -3.56 -6.69
C GLU A 233 17.09 -2.06 -6.92
N ALA A 234 16.87 -1.27 -5.86
CA ALA A 234 16.76 0.18 -5.98
C ALA A 234 18.07 0.81 -6.43
N GLU A 235 19.20 0.38 -5.86
CA GLU A 235 20.53 0.85 -6.27
C GLU A 235 20.81 0.49 -7.74
N ALA A 236 20.59 -0.76 -8.13
CA ALA A 236 20.82 -1.22 -9.50
C ALA A 236 19.92 -0.50 -10.53
N ASP A 237 18.63 -0.35 -10.23
CA ASP A 237 17.69 0.36 -11.10
C ASP A 237 18.00 1.84 -11.22
N PHE A 238 18.49 2.46 -10.14
CA PHE A 238 18.94 3.86 -10.17
C PHE A 238 20.13 4.02 -11.11
N ASP A 239 21.15 3.17 -10.97
CA ASP A 239 22.35 3.22 -11.80
C ASP A 239 22.00 3.02 -13.29
N LEU A 240 21.17 2.02 -13.61
CA LEU A 240 20.69 1.79 -14.99
C LEU A 240 19.95 2.99 -15.56
N LYS A 241 19.11 3.64 -14.75
CA LYS A 241 18.38 4.83 -15.16
C LYS A 241 19.31 6.01 -15.44
N ILE A 242 20.33 6.21 -14.59
CA ILE A 242 21.34 7.26 -14.78
C ILE A 242 22.16 6.99 -16.05
N SER A 243 22.64 5.76 -16.26
CA SER A 243 23.38 5.40 -17.48
C SER A 243 22.54 5.61 -18.75
N SER A 244 21.25 5.26 -18.73
CA SER A 244 20.36 5.51 -19.87
C SER A 244 20.20 7.00 -20.18
N LEU A 245 20.10 7.86 -19.16
CA LEU A 245 20.07 9.31 -19.35
C LEU A 245 21.39 9.85 -19.92
N GLU A 246 22.52 9.32 -19.47
CA GLU A 246 23.83 9.66 -20.01
C GLU A 246 23.94 9.25 -21.48
N GLU A 247 23.51 8.06 -21.88
CA GLU A 247 23.51 7.62 -23.29
C GLU A 247 22.66 8.53 -24.19
N LEU A 248 21.49 8.98 -23.71
CA LEU A 248 20.64 9.92 -24.44
C LEU A 248 21.33 11.28 -24.62
N LEU A 249 22.10 11.73 -23.63
CA LEU A 249 22.91 12.94 -23.74
C LEU A 249 24.04 12.80 -24.76
N HIS A 250 24.76 11.69 -24.73
CA HIS A 250 25.89 11.44 -25.63
C HIS A 250 25.45 11.21 -27.08
N SER A 251 24.29 10.58 -27.29
CA SER A 251 23.72 10.36 -28.62
C SER A 251 23.10 11.61 -29.24
N GLY A 252 22.97 12.71 -28.48
CA GLY A 252 22.33 13.95 -28.92
C GLY A 252 20.81 13.88 -29.02
N ALA A 253 20.20 12.75 -28.62
CA ALA A 253 18.75 12.58 -28.52
C ALA A 253 18.15 13.42 -27.38
N LEU A 254 18.95 13.75 -26.37
CA LEU A 254 18.65 14.71 -25.31
C LEU A 254 19.75 15.76 -25.28
N THR A 255 19.42 17.04 -25.46
CA THR A 255 20.42 18.10 -25.40
C THR A 255 20.54 18.66 -23.98
N GLN A 256 21.70 19.27 -23.66
CA GLN A 256 21.82 20.06 -22.43
C GLN A 256 20.80 21.20 -22.36
N GLY A 257 20.38 21.75 -23.52
CA GLY A 257 19.32 22.75 -23.60
C GLY A 257 17.98 22.20 -23.12
N ASP A 258 17.61 20.99 -23.55
CA ASP A 258 16.36 20.32 -23.16
C ASP A 258 16.33 20.00 -21.66
N LEU A 259 17.48 19.60 -21.08
CA LEU A 259 17.62 19.41 -19.63
C LEU A 259 17.44 20.73 -18.88
N VAL A 260 18.08 21.82 -19.33
CA VAL A 260 17.93 23.14 -18.71
C VAL A 260 16.49 23.62 -18.81
N GLU A 261 15.82 23.40 -19.93
CA GLU A 261 14.40 23.75 -20.11
C GLU A 261 13.49 22.90 -19.22
N THR A 262 13.73 21.59 -19.12
CA THR A 262 13.01 20.69 -18.21
C THR A 262 13.17 21.13 -16.76
N VAL A 263 14.40 21.45 -16.34
CA VAL A 263 14.67 21.95 -14.98
C VAL A 263 13.97 23.28 -14.74
N ARG A 264 13.99 24.22 -15.71
CA ARG A 264 13.26 25.49 -15.60
C ARG A 264 11.75 25.29 -15.48
N MET A 265 11.19 24.38 -16.27
CA MET A 265 9.77 24.06 -16.26
C MET A 265 9.35 23.41 -14.94
N GLN A 266 10.15 22.47 -14.42
CA GLN A 266 9.96 21.91 -13.08
C GLN A 266 10.07 22.98 -11.98
N GLN A 267 11.02 23.90 -12.08
CA GLN A 267 11.16 25.02 -11.14
C GLN A 267 9.91 25.91 -11.13
N PHE A 268 9.34 26.17 -12.31
CA PHE A 268 8.11 26.94 -12.47
C PHE A 268 6.91 26.21 -11.86
N GLU A 269 6.74 24.92 -12.15
CA GLU A 269 5.65 24.10 -11.63
C GLU A 269 5.72 23.96 -10.11
N ILE A 270 6.90 23.68 -9.55
CA ILE A 270 7.14 23.68 -8.09
C ILE A 270 6.77 25.04 -7.48
N THR A 271 7.10 26.14 -8.16
CA THR A 271 6.75 27.48 -7.68
C THR A 271 5.24 27.71 -7.70
N ALA A 272 4.54 27.24 -8.73
CA ALA A 272 3.08 27.29 -8.81
C ALA A 272 2.42 26.46 -7.70
N LEU A 273 2.83 25.19 -7.53
CA LEU A 273 2.35 24.30 -6.46
C LEU A 273 2.61 24.91 -5.07
N LYS A 274 3.77 25.54 -4.84
CA LYS A 274 4.05 26.25 -3.59
C LYS A 274 3.15 27.46 -3.35
N LYS A 275 2.71 28.16 -4.39
CA LYS A 275 1.74 29.27 -4.27
C LYS A 275 0.35 28.74 -3.96
N GLU A 276 -0.08 27.70 -4.65
CA GLU A 276 -1.37 27.04 -4.41
C GLU A 276 -1.44 26.46 -2.99
N ASN A 277 -0.42 25.74 -2.56
CA ASN A 277 -0.37 25.17 -1.22
C ASN A 277 -0.42 26.27 -0.13
N ARG A 278 0.24 27.42 -0.35
CA ARG A 278 0.13 28.60 0.53
C ARG A 278 -1.28 29.19 0.53
N PHE A 279 -1.92 29.28 -0.64
CA PHE A 279 -3.29 29.76 -0.74
C PHE A 279 -4.28 28.86 -0.01
N VAL A 280 -4.19 27.54 -0.20
CA VAL A 280 -5.01 26.55 0.51
C VAL A 280 -4.78 26.66 2.01
N LYS A 281 -3.53 26.70 2.47
CA LYS A 281 -3.22 26.90 3.90
C LYS A 281 -3.84 28.18 4.47
N LYS A 282 -3.76 29.30 3.73
CA LYS A 282 -4.39 30.56 4.13
C LYS A 282 -5.92 30.41 4.25
N LYS A 283 -6.56 29.76 3.27
CA LYS A 283 -8.00 29.49 3.29
C LYS A 283 -8.42 28.60 4.47
N LEU A 284 -7.62 27.58 4.80
CA LEU A 284 -7.86 26.72 5.95
C LEU A 284 -7.78 27.52 7.27
N VAL A 285 -6.80 28.42 7.41
CA VAL A 285 -6.68 29.30 8.59
C VAL A 285 -7.86 30.28 8.68
N GLU A 286 -8.26 30.90 7.57
CA GLU A 286 -9.42 31.80 7.52
C GLU A 286 -10.72 31.07 7.87
N ALA A 287 -10.93 29.87 7.34
CA ALA A 287 -12.11 29.05 7.64
C ALA A 287 -12.13 28.62 9.12
N ALA A 288 -10.98 28.23 9.69
CA ALA A 288 -10.88 27.90 11.10
C ALA A 288 -11.18 29.10 12.00
N ALA A 289 -10.71 30.29 11.63
CA ALA A 289 -11.00 31.54 12.34
C ALA A 289 -12.49 31.94 12.26
N GLN A 290 -13.18 31.55 11.19
CA GLN A 290 -14.62 31.76 11.01
C GLN A 290 -15.48 30.68 11.70
N GLY A 291 -14.87 29.77 12.46
CA GLY A 291 -15.58 28.74 13.22
C GLY A 291 -15.98 27.51 12.41
N PHE A 292 -15.51 27.39 11.16
CA PHE A 292 -15.64 26.13 10.42
C PHE A 292 -14.70 25.08 11.04
N LYS A 293 -15.16 23.83 11.07
CA LYS A 293 -14.30 22.69 11.43
C LYS A 293 -13.43 22.37 10.22
N VAL A 294 -12.14 22.72 10.32
CA VAL A 294 -11.13 22.56 9.27
C VAL A 294 -10.19 21.43 9.63
#